data_AF-A0A6P1Y2U5-F1
#
_entry.id   AF-A0A6P1Y2U5-F1
#
_cell.length_a   1.000
_cell.length_b   1.000
_cell.length_c   1.000
_cell.angle_alpha   90.00
_cell.angle_beta   90.00
_cell.angle_gamma   90.00
#
_symmetry.space_group_name_H-M   'P 1'
#
loop_
_entity.id
_entity.type
_entity.pdbx_description
1 polymer ?
#
loop_
_entity_poly.entity_id
_entity_poly.type
_entity_poly.pdbx_seq_one_letter_code
_entity_poly.pdbx_strand_id
1 'polypeptide(L)'
;MTPFDKVTYDFYSDELGRAVIPSAAEFNTYRLKNVLFVKGLYDDGLIVEREADGIVKAICMMIEIDYQAGGNDTVTTSESIGGYSWSGTKKSLEAKKYEWLKLFCHITGGVR
;
A
#
# COMPACT_ATOMS: atom_id res chain seq x y z
N MET A 1 -14.58 13.90 -7.76
CA MET A 1 -13.59 13.75 -6.68
C MET A 1 -13.35 12.26 -6.54
N THR A 2 -12.14 11.81 -6.87
CA THR A 2 -11.79 10.40 -6.74
C THR A 2 -11.41 10.12 -5.29
N PRO A 3 -11.57 8.87 -4.78
CA PRO A 3 -11.15 8.54 -3.42
C PRO A 3 -9.67 8.92 -3.17
N PHE A 4 -8.84 8.87 -4.21
CA PHE A 4 -7.41 9.20 -4.17
C PHE A 4 -7.08 10.66 -3.84
N ASP A 5 -8.01 11.58 -4.06
CA ASP A 5 -7.81 13.01 -3.77
C ASP A 5 -7.68 13.27 -2.26
N LYS A 6 -8.28 12.41 -1.43
CA LYS A 6 -8.23 12.47 0.04
C LYS A 6 -6.96 11.85 0.65
N VAL A 7 -6.09 11.24 -0.15
CA VAL A 7 -4.81 10.67 0.33
C VAL A 7 -3.83 11.82 0.55
N THR A 8 -4.01 12.60 1.62
CA THR A 8 -3.15 13.72 1.98
C THR A 8 -2.36 13.39 3.24
N TYR A 9 -1.27 14.13 3.45
CA TYR A 9 -0.51 14.01 4.70
C TYR A 9 -1.39 14.38 5.90
N ASP A 10 -2.22 15.41 5.78
CA ASP A 10 -3.15 15.84 6.83
C ASP A 10 -4.15 14.72 7.19
N PHE A 11 -4.67 13.99 6.20
CA PHE A 11 -5.52 12.82 6.47
C PHE A 11 -4.73 11.71 7.19
N TYR A 12 -3.47 11.51 6.83
CA TYR A 12 -2.61 10.53 7.48
C TYR A 12 -2.25 10.91 8.93
N SER A 13 -1.89 12.17 9.18
CA SER A 13 -1.46 12.64 10.49
C SER A 13 -2.62 12.94 11.42
N ASP A 14 -3.65 13.61 10.93
CA ASP A 14 -4.69 14.21 11.77
C ASP A 14 -5.91 13.28 11.90
N GLU A 15 -6.41 12.76 10.78
CA GLU A 15 -7.58 11.85 10.78
C GLU A 15 -7.19 10.43 11.21
N LEU A 16 -6.07 9.91 10.69
CA LEU A 16 -5.56 8.59 11.04
C LEU A 16 -4.69 8.60 12.32
N GLY A 17 -4.23 9.77 12.78
CA GLY A 17 -3.43 9.90 14.00
C GLY A 17 -2.02 9.32 13.90
N ARG A 18 -1.45 9.22 12.69
CA ARG A 18 -0.17 8.54 12.46
C ARG A 18 0.99 9.53 12.36
N ALA A 19 2.14 9.15 12.91
CA ALA A 19 3.34 9.99 12.95
C ALA A 19 4.61 9.27 12.46
N VAL A 20 4.47 8.17 11.71
CA VAL A 20 5.64 7.40 11.25
C VAL A 20 6.40 8.14 10.16
N ILE A 21 5.67 8.78 9.25
CA ILE A 21 6.26 9.64 8.22
C ILE A 21 6.37 11.04 8.81
N PRO A 22 7.59 11.59 8.99
CA PRO A 22 7.80 12.85 9.68
C PRO A 22 7.52 14.08 8.80
N SER A 23 7.38 13.93 7.48
CA SER A 23 7.13 15.06 6.58
C SER A 23 6.17 14.76 5.43
N ALA A 24 5.39 15.77 5.06
CA ALA A 24 4.53 15.72 3.88
C ALA A 24 5.32 15.54 2.57
N ALA A 25 6.58 16.01 2.53
CA ALA A 25 7.45 15.84 1.37
C ALA A 25 7.76 14.34 1.14
N GLU A 26 8.18 13.64 2.20
CA GLU A 26 8.41 12.19 2.15
C GLU A 26 7.12 11.41 1.92
N PHE A 27 6.00 11.84 2.50
CA PHE A 27 4.72 11.21 2.21
C PHE A 27 4.39 11.28 0.71
N ASN A 28 4.58 12.46 0.10
CA ASN A 28 4.26 12.68 -1.31
C ASN A 28 5.15 11.91 -2.28
N THR A 29 6.40 11.58 -1.92
CA THR A 29 7.26 10.74 -2.78
C THR A 29 6.69 9.33 -2.93
N TYR A 30 6.16 8.75 -1.85
CA TYR A 30 5.56 7.41 -1.86
C TYR A 30 4.08 7.43 -2.25
N ARG A 31 3.38 8.55 -2.05
CA ARG A 31 1.96 8.72 -2.39
C ARG A 31 1.69 8.39 -3.84
N LEU A 32 2.44 8.98 -4.77
CA LEU A 32 2.15 8.88 -6.20
C LEU A 32 2.24 7.42 -6.69
N LYS A 33 3.30 6.69 -6.27
CA LYS A 33 3.49 5.27 -6.59
C LYS A 33 2.34 4.40 -6.05
N ASN A 34 1.97 4.57 -4.79
CA ASN A 34 0.93 3.75 -4.16
C ASN A 34 -0.48 4.10 -4.68
N VAL A 35 -0.76 5.38 -4.95
CA VAL A 35 -2.01 5.80 -5.58
C VAL A 35 -2.16 5.18 -6.97
N LEU A 36 -1.12 5.22 -7.81
CA LEU A 36 -1.17 4.60 -9.14
C LEU A 36 -1.40 3.10 -9.08
N PHE A 37 -0.75 2.41 -8.14
CA PHE A 37 -0.95 0.96 -7.93
C PHE A 37 -2.41 0.64 -7.56
N VAL A 38 -2.95 1.32 -6.55
CA VAL A 38 -4.33 1.08 -6.09
C VAL A 38 -5.35 1.55 -7.11
N LYS A 39 -5.05 2.61 -7.87
CA LYS A 39 -5.89 3.06 -8.98
C LYS A 39 -6.03 1.99 -10.06
N GLY A 40 -4.94 1.30 -10.43
CA GLY A 40 -5.03 0.18 -11.37
C GLY A 40 -5.98 -0.91 -10.87
N LEU A 41 -5.86 -1.32 -9.60
CA LEU A 41 -6.75 -2.31 -8.99
C LEU A 41 -8.21 -1.86 -8.92
N TYR A 42 -8.42 -0.56 -8.67
CA TYR A 42 -9.76 0.04 -8.62
C TYR A 42 -10.40 0.10 -10.00
N ASP A 43 -9.66 0.56 -11.01
CA ASP A 43 -10.10 0.64 -12.41
C ASP A 43 -10.42 -0.76 -12.96
N ASP A 44 -9.66 -1.79 -12.54
CA ASP A 44 -9.92 -3.20 -12.86
C ASP A 44 -11.10 -3.81 -12.08
N GLY A 45 -11.72 -3.07 -11.16
CA GLY A 45 -12.84 -3.53 -10.34
C GLY A 45 -12.47 -4.65 -9.35
N LEU A 46 -11.18 -4.78 -9.01
CA LEU A 46 -10.65 -5.81 -8.10
C LEU A 46 -10.76 -5.43 -6.62
N ILE A 47 -10.97 -4.14 -6.33
CA ILE A 47 -11.12 -3.64 -4.97
C ILE A 47 -12.35 -2.75 -4.87
N VAL A 48 -13.11 -2.95 -3.79
CA VAL A 48 -14.28 -2.16 -3.44
C VAL A 48 -14.14 -1.68 -2.01
N GLU A 49 -14.46 -0.41 -1.73
CA GLU A 49 -14.43 0.12 -0.38
C GLU A 49 -15.39 -0.63 0.53
N ARG A 50 -14.88 -1.19 1.64
CA ARG A 50 -15.70 -1.83 2.67
C ARG A 50 -16.25 -0.81 3.66
N GLU A 51 -15.48 0.23 3.93
CA GLU A 51 -15.77 1.29 4.88
C GLU A 51 -15.50 2.66 4.24
N ALA A 52 -16.05 3.71 4.83
CA ALA A 52 -15.77 5.07 4.39
C ALA A 52 -14.26 5.35 4.38
N ASP A 53 -13.79 5.84 3.23
CA ASP A 53 -12.39 6.14 2.96
C ASP A 53 -11.46 4.92 3.10
N GLY A 54 -11.97 3.70 2.90
CA GLY A 54 -11.21 2.45 3.03
C GLY A 54 -10.00 2.38 2.08
N ILE A 55 -10.17 2.80 0.82
CA ILE A 55 -9.07 2.88 -0.15
C ILE A 55 -8.01 3.88 0.31
N VAL A 56 -8.43 5.04 0.84
CA VAL A 56 -7.54 6.08 1.35
C VAL A 56 -6.69 5.56 2.50
N LYS A 57 -7.34 4.93 3.48
CA LYS A 57 -6.69 4.31 4.64
C LYS A 57 -5.71 3.23 4.21
N ALA A 58 -6.09 2.36 3.26
CA ALA A 58 -5.19 1.35 2.74
C ALA A 58 -3.94 1.97 2.09
N ILE A 59 -4.10 3.00 1.24
CA ILE A 59 -2.97 3.69 0.60
C ILE A 59 -2.06 4.33 1.64
N CYS A 60 -2.62 5.00 2.65
CA CYS A 60 -1.84 5.58 3.75
C CYS A 60 -0.98 4.52 4.47
N MET A 61 -1.52 3.34 4.76
CA MET A 61 -0.76 2.25 5.39
C MET A 61 0.30 1.64 4.45
N MET A 62 0.04 1.63 3.13
CA MET A 62 1.01 1.17 2.13
C MET A 62 2.20 2.14 2.02
N ILE A 63 1.95 3.45 2.05
CA ILE A 63 2.98 4.50 2.08
C ILE A 63 3.84 4.36 3.34
N GLU A 64 3.22 4.09 4.51
CA GLU A 64 3.94 3.85 5.76
C GLU A 64 4.91 2.66 5.65
N ILE A 65 4.49 1.55 5.03
CA ILE A 65 5.38 0.40 4.80
C ILE A 65 6.53 0.77 3.85
N ASP A 66 6.24 1.46 2.75
CA ASP A 66 7.28 1.83 1.78
C ASP A 66 8.31 2.78 2.42
N TYR A 67 7.85 3.69 3.26
CA TYR A 67 8.71 4.57 4.04
C TYR A 67 9.58 3.79 5.02
N GLN A 68 8.99 2.88 5.81
CA GLN A 68 9.73 2.03 6.75
C GLN A 68 10.72 1.08 6.04
N ALA A 69 10.41 0.66 4.82
CA ALA A 69 11.32 -0.13 3.98
C ALA A 69 12.43 0.72 3.32
N GLY A 70 12.43 2.03 3.51
CA GLY A 70 13.41 2.96 2.96
C GLY A 70 13.28 3.15 1.45
N GLY A 71 12.11 2.88 0.87
CA GLY A 71 11.85 3.01 -0.57
C GLY A 71 12.58 2.00 -1.46
N ASN A 72 13.35 1.08 -0.88
CA ASN A 72 13.99 -0.01 -1.60
C ASN A 72 13.02 -1.19 -1.72
N ASP A 73 12.51 -1.42 -2.94
CA ASP A 73 11.98 -2.75 -3.35
C ASP A 73 13.09 -3.83 -3.33
N THR A 74 14.33 -3.46 -3.01
CA THR A 74 15.57 -4.26 -3.11
C THR A 74 16.25 -4.56 -1.78
N VAL A 75 15.56 -4.54 -0.63
CA VAL A 75 16.03 -5.33 0.53
C VAL A 75 15.69 -6.82 0.33
N THR A 76 16.02 -7.30 -0.87
CA THR A 76 16.44 -8.66 -1.12
C THR A 76 17.87 -8.71 -0.61
N THR A 77 18.06 -9.12 0.65
CA THR A 77 19.36 -9.65 1.05
C THR A 77 19.65 -10.79 0.08
N SER A 78 20.61 -10.56 -0.82
CA SER A 78 21.12 -11.50 -1.80
C SER A 78 21.39 -12.85 -1.15
N GLU A 79 20.53 -13.83 -1.39
CA GLU A 79 20.94 -15.22 -1.51
C GLU A 79 20.29 -15.79 -2.78
N SER A 80 21.13 -15.87 -3.80
CA SER A 80 21.10 -16.83 -4.90
C SER A 80 19.94 -16.77 -5.90
N ILE A 81 20.29 -16.23 -7.08
CA ILE A 81 19.80 -16.71 -8.37
C ILE A 81 20.04 -18.22 -8.44
N GLY A 82 18.96 -18.99 -8.56
CA GLY A 82 19.03 -20.39 -8.97
C GLY A 82 18.40 -21.37 -7.99
N GLY A 83 17.26 -21.93 -8.40
CA GLY A 83 16.68 -23.12 -7.79
C GLY A 83 15.53 -22.80 -6.85
N TYR A 84 14.33 -23.22 -7.26
CA TYR A 84 13.14 -23.35 -6.42
C TYR A 84 13.49 -23.75 -4.98
N SER A 85 13.14 -22.93 -4.00
CA SER A 85 13.04 -23.33 -2.60
C SER A 85 12.14 -22.38 -1.82
N TRP A 86 10.93 -22.88 -1.59
CA TRP A 86 9.94 -22.38 -0.64
C TRP A 86 10.40 -22.74 0.78
N SER A 87 10.75 -21.75 1.61
CA SER A 87 10.73 -21.85 3.08
C SER A 87 11.06 -20.50 3.75
N GLY A 88 10.22 -20.06 4.70
CA GLY A 88 10.50 -18.94 5.60
C GLY A 88 10.06 -17.56 5.11
N THR A 89 8.78 -17.39 4.76
CA THR A 89 8.24 -16.21 4.06
C THR A 89 8.32 -14.90 4.88
N LYS A 90 9.42 -14.15 4.74
CA LYS A 90 9.33 -12.68 4.77
C LYS A 90 8.32 -12.31 3.69
N LYS A 91 7.06 -12.02 4.07
CA LYS A 91 6.03 -11.55 3.13
C LYS A 91 6.62 -10.39 2.32
N SER A 92 6.60 -10.51 0.99
CA SER A 92 7.04 -9.44 0.09
C SER A 92 6.30 -8.14 0.44
N LEU A 93 6.91 -6.98 0.18
CA LEU A 93 6.26 -5.69 0.42
C LEU A 93 4.89 -5.63 -0.26
N GLU A 94 4.78 -6.20 -1.46
CA GLU A 94 3.52 -6.39 -2.18
C GLU A 94 2.50 -7.22 -1.40
N ALA A 95 2.89 -8.36 -0.82
CA ALA A 95 1.97 -9.17 -0.02
C ALA A 95 1.44 -8.39 1.19
N LYS A 96 2.27 -7.59 1.87
CA LYS A 96 1.83 -6.73 2.97
C LYS A 96 0.88 -5.62 2.52
N LYS A 97 1.13 -5.04 1.33
CA LYS A 97 0.22 -4.06 0.71
C LYS A 97 -1.16 -4.66 0.44
N TYR A 98 -1.20 -5.88 -0.09
CA TYR A 98 -2.45 -6.62 -0.29
C TYR A 98 -3.17 -6.96 1.03
N GLU A 99 -2.46 -7.17 2.13
CA GLU A 99 -3.09 -7.39 3.44
C GLU A 99 -3.82 -6.14 3.94
N TRP A 100 -3.23 -4.95 3.78
CA TRP A 100 -3.92 -3.71 4.11
C TRP A 100 -5.14 -3.47 3.22
N LEU A 101 -5.04 -3.78 1.93
CA LEU A 101 -6.21 -3.74 1.05
C LEU A 101 -7.29 -4.71 1.51
N LYS A 102 -6.98 -5.94 1.95
CA LYS A 102 -7.98 -6.87 2.50
C LYS A 102 -8.61 -6.39 3.81
N LEU A 103 -7.89 -5.61 4.60
CA LEU A 103 -8.40 -5.08 5.87
C LEU A 103 -9.46 -3.98 5.63
N PHE A 104 -9.20 -3.06 4.70
CA PHE A 104 -10.05 -1.88 4.47
C PHE A 104 -10.95 -1.96 3.23
N CYS A 105 -10.67 -2.88 2.32
CA CYS A 105 -11.39 -3.07 1.06
C CYS A 105 -11.82 -4.53 0.90
N HIS A 106 -12.94 -4.73 0.23
CA HIS A 106 -13.29 -6.03 -0.32
C HIS A 106 -12.48 -6.25 -1.59
N ILE A 107 -11.63 -7.28 -1.58
CA ILE A 107 -10.96 -7.74 -2.80
C ILE A 107 -11.93 -8.67 -3.52
N THR A 108 -12.59 -8.15 -4.54
CA THR A 108 -13.33 -8.92 -5.51
C THR A 108 -12.30 -9.67 -6.35
N GLY A 109 -11.92 -10.88 -5.90
CA GLY A 109 -11.13 -11.79 -6.72
C GLY A 109 -11.89 -11.98 -8.01
N GLY A 110 -11.38 -11.37 -9.09
CA GLY A 110 -12.12 -11.10 -10.31
C GLY A 110 -13.10 -12.21 -10.66
N VAL A 111 -14.38 -11.88 -10.80
CA VAL A 111 -15.33 -12.76 -11.45
C VAL A 111 -14.80 -12.91 -12.87
N ARG A 112 -14.19 -14.06 -13.13
CA ARG A 112 -13.88 -14.50 -14.47
C ARG A 112 -15.07 -15.26 -15.02
#